data_AF-A0A6N7XCD3-F1
#
_entry.id   AF-A0A6N7XCD3-F1
#
_cell.length_a   1.000
_cell.length_b   1.000
_cell.length_c   1.000
_cell.angle_alpha   90.00
_cell.angle_beta   90.00
_cell.angle_gamma   90.00
#
_symmetry.space_group_name_H-M   'P 1'
#
loop_
_entity.id
_entity.type
_entity.pdbx_description
1 polymer ?
#
loop_
_entity_poly.entity_id
_entity_poly.type
_entity_poly.pdbx_seq_one_letter_code
_entity_poly.pdbx_strand_id
1 'polypeptide(L)'
;MKDLTTFSEVVPIAISAISLALSIVEFILNYRLHKRDEEQGAELRRLQAHLSELQLEREEEEARMRASSKVEARHVLMGAKSHRIRVSNTGGTTVTDITCSCEGGPYYFRQDKEPYERLEPGESFDEVVTFVGGSPSKFHITTRWIDADGAERSRDNIISV
;
A
#
# COMPACT_ATOMS: atom_id res chain seq x y z
N MET A 1 76.50 -8.29 42.95
CA MET A 1 75.90 -6.95 42.71
C MET A 1 75.82 -6.56 41.24
N LYS A 2 76.68 -7.07 40.34
CA LYS A 2 76.64 -6.74 38.90
C LYS A 2 75.47 -7.38 38.13
N ASP A 3 75.01 -8.56 38.56
CA ASP A 3 73.94 -9.30 37.87
C ASP A 3 72.53 -8.74 38.12
N LEU A 4 72.34 -8.02 39.23
CA LEU A 4 71.05 -7.42 39.57
C LEU A 4 70.77 -6.15 38.76
N THR A 5 71.82 -5.38 38.43
CA THR A 5 71.75 -4.16 37.61
C THR A 5 71.49 -4.45 36.15
N THR A 6 72.07 -5.52 35.58
CA THR A 6 71.82 -5.93 34.19
C THR A 6 70.41 -6.50 34.00
N PHE A 7 69.89 -7.28 34.95
CA PHE A 7 68.49 -7.72 34.92
C PHE A 7 67.51 -6.54 35.05
N SER A 8 67.83 -5.53 35.86
CA SER A 8 66.99 -4.34 36.05
C SER A 8 66.84 -3.48 34.80
N GLU A 9 67.82 -3.48 33.88
CA GLU A 9 67.77 -2.71 32.63
C GLU A 9 67.09 -3.47 31.48
N VAL A 10 67.15 -4.81 31.47
CA VAL A 10 66.58 -5.64 30.39
C VAL A 10 65.07 -5.85 30.54
N VAL A 11 64.56 -5.94 31.77
CA VAL A 11 63.13 -6.08 32.07
C VAL A 11 62.26 -4.96 31.47
N PRO A 12 62.55 -3.66 31.65
CA PRO A 12 61.75 -2.59 31.06
C PRO A 12 61.78 -2.58 29.52
N ILE A 13 62.90 -3.01 28.90
CA ILE A 13 62.99 -3.16 27.44
C ILE A 13 62.08 -4.31 26.97
N ALA A 14 62.10 -5.45 27.67
CA ALA A 14 61.23 -6.59 27.38
C ALA A 14 59.75 -6.25 27.55
N ILE A 15 59.38 -5.55 28.62
CA ILE A 15 58.01 -5.08 28.87
C ILE A 15 57.57 -4.10 27.76
N SER A 16 58.44 -3.18 27.36
CA SER A 16 58.17 -2.23 26.27
C SER A 16 57.97 -2.94 24.92
N ALA A 17 58.78 -3.95 24.63
CA ALA A 17 58.65 -4.75 23.41
C ALA A 17 57.33 -5.54 23.37
N ILE A 18 56.92 -6.12 24.50
CA ILE A 18 55.62 -6.82 24.62
C ILE A 18 54.46 -5.84 24.47
N SER A 19 54.53 -4.67 25.12
CA SER A 19 53.51 -3.63 25.01
C SER A 19 53.37 -3.11 23.56
N LEU A 20 54.49 -2.95 22.87
CA LEU A 20 54.51 -2.57 21.46
C LEU A 20 53.87 -3.66 20.58
N ALA A 21 54.20 -4.93 20.82
CA ALA A 21 53.61 -6.05 20.08
C ALA A 21 52.08 -6.14 20.29
N LEU A 22 51.60 -5.97 21.52
CA LEU A 22 50.17 -5.92 21.84
C LEU A 22 49.48 -4.75 21.13
N SER A 23 50.09 -3.56 21.16
CA SER A 23 49.56 -2.36 20.50
C SER A 23 49.39 -2.55 18.99
N ILE A 24 50.35 -3.22 18.33
CA ILE A 24 50.28 -3.51 16.90
C ILE A 24 49.14 -4.49 16.60
N VAL A 25 48.96 -5.52 17.43
CA VAL A 25 47.88 -6.50 17.26
C VAL A 25 46.51 -5.84 17.45
N GLU A 26 46.34 -5.02 18.49
CA GLU A 26 45.12 -4.25 18.73
C GLU A 26 44.83 -3.28 17.59
N PHE A 27 45.84 -2.59 17.07
CA PHE A 27 45.69 -1.69 15.93
C PHE A 27 45.16 -2.42 14.68
N ILE A 28 45.71 -3.60 14.37
CA ILE A 28 45.26 -4.40 13.22
C ILE A 28 43.83 -4.90 13.42
N LEU A 29 43.48 -5.39 14.61
CA LEU A 29 42.13 -5.84 14.94
C LEU A 29 41.12 -4.70 14.85
N ASN A 30 41.43 -3.56 15.44
CA ASN A 30 40.56 -2.38 15.45
C ASN A 30 40.34 -1.84 14.04
N TYR A 31 41.40 -1.79 13.22
CA TYR A 31 41.28 -1.38 11.82
C TYR A 31 40.34 -2.29 11.01
N ARG A 32 40.44 -3.62 11.20
CA ARG A 32 39.56 -4.58 10.52
C ARG A 32 38.11 -4.51 11.00
N LEU A 33 37.90 -4.27 12.29
CA LEU A 33 36.56 -4.09 12.86
C LEU A 33 35.93 -2.81 12.32
N HIS A 34 36.64 -1.69 12.36
CA HIS A 34 36.13 -0.40 11.88
C HIS A 34 35.71 -0.46 10.42
N LYS A 35 36.51 -1.12 9.57
CA LYS A 35 36.15 -1.30 8.15
C LYS A 35 34.87 -2.12 7.97
N ARG A 36 34.67 -3.17 8.75
CA ARG A 36 33.44 -3.99 8.69
C ARG A 36 32.23 -3.22 9.22
N ASP A 37 32.39 -2.47 10.30
CA ASP A 37 31.32 -1.63 10.86
C ASP A 37 30.91 -0.52 9.89
N GLU A 38 31.85 0.07 9.15
CA GLU A 38 31.53 1.03 8.10
C GLU A 38 30.75 0.38 6.94
N GLU A 39 31.18 -0.80 6.47
CA GLU A 39 30.50 -1.54 5.42
C GLU A 39 29.07 -1.94 5.83
N GLN A 40 28.92 -2.52 7.02
CA GLN A 40 27.62 -2.89 7.59
C GLN A 40 26.75 -1.65 7.86
N GLY A 41 27.33 -0.57 8.39
CA GLY A 41 26.63 0.67 8.63
C GLY A 41 26.18 1.37 7.33
N ALA A 42 26.94 1.23 6.24
CA ALA A 42 26.54 1.72 4.92
C ALA A 42 25.41 0.88 4.33
N GLU A 43 25.48 -0.45 4.45
CA GLU A 43 24.42 -1.36 4.00
C GLU A 43 23.11 -1.14 4.77
N LEU A 44 23.18 -1.04 6.09
CA LEU A 44 22.03 -0.74 6.94
C LEU A 44 21.39 0.60 6.57
N ARG A 45 22.20 1.65 6.34
CA ARG A 45 21.69 2.96 5.90
C ARG A 45 20.99 2.88 4.55
N ARG A 46 21.51 2.08 3.60
CA ARG A 46 20.87 1.87 2.30
C ARG A 46 19.54 1.11 2.43
N LEU A 47 19.51 0.04 3.21
CA LEU A 47 18.29 -0.72 3.45
C LEU A 47 17.24 0.14 4.15
N GLN A 48 17.64 0.93 5.14
CA GLN A 48 16.76 1.86 5.83
C GLN A 48 16.20 2.93 4.89
N ALA A 49 17.04 3.51 4.02
CA ALA A 49 16.59 4.48 3.02
C ALA A 49 15.58 3.86 2.06
N HIS A 50 15.88 2.68 1.52
CA HIS A 50 14.97 1.98 0.60
C HIS A 50 13.63 1.62 1.25
N LEU A 51 13.65 1.15 2.50
CA LEU A 51 12.43 0.87 3.26
C LEU A 51 11.63 2.16 3.50
N SER A 52 12.29 3.27 3.82
CA SER A 52 11.61 4.55 4.02
C SER A 52 10.96 5.07 2.75
N GLU A 53 11.59 4.90 1.59
CA GLU A 53 11.01 5.26 0.29
C GLU A 53 9.77 4.43 -0.01
N LEU A 54 9.83 3.10 0.17
CA LEU A 54 8.68 2.21 -0.02
C LEU A 54 7.53 2.51 0.94
N GLN A 55 7.83 2.89 2.19
CA GLN A 55 6.81 3.30 3.15
C GLN A 55 6.12 4.59 2.72
N LEU A 56 6.90 5.57 2.26
CA LEU A 56 6.38 6.84 1.78
C LEU A 56 5.50 6.65 0.54
N GLU A 57 5.93 5.85 -0.42
CA GLU A 57 5.14 5.53 -1.62
C GLU A 57 3.81 4.86 -1.26
N ARG A 58 3.82 3.90 -0.32
CA ARG A 58 2.60 3.26 0.17
C ARG A 58 1.68 4.24 0.87
N GLU A 59 2.22 5.12 1.70
CA GLU A 59 1.42 6.12 2.41
C GLU A 59 0.77 7.11 1.43
N GLU A 60 1.50 7.53 0.39
CA GLU A 60 0.97 8.39 -0.68
C GLU A 60 -0.09 7.68 -1.53
N GLU A 61 0.10 6.40 -1.83
CA GLU A 61 -0.91 5.59 -2.54
C GLU A 61 -2.16 5.40 -1.69
N GLU A 62 -2.00 5.05 -0.41
CA GLU A 62 -3.12 4.95 0.52
C GLU A 62 -3.84 6.29 0.70
N ALA A 63 -3.11 7.39 0.80
CA ALA A 63 -3.69 8.74 0.89
C ALA A 63 -4.48 9.09 -0.38
N ARG A 64 -3.95 8.77 -1.57
CA ARG A 64 -4.66 8.95 -2.84
C ARG A 64 -5.92 8.10 -2.91
N MET A 65 -5.84 6.83 -2.54
CA MET A 65 -6.99 5.94 -2.50
C MET A 65 -8.06 6.44 -1.53
N ARG A 66 -7.65 6.87 -0.33
CA ARG A 66 -8.54 7.49 0.67
C ARG A 66 -9.18 8.78 0.17
N ALA A 67 -8.47 9.57 -0.63
CA ALA A 67 -8.97 10.83 -1.19
C ALA A 67 -9.82 10.66 -2.46
N SER A 68 -9.75 9.50 -3.13
CA SER A 68 -10.48 9.25 -4.37
C SER A 68 -11.89 8.74 -4.12
N SER A 69 -12.89 9.36 -4.74
CA SER A 69 -14.22 8.73 -4.88
C SER A 69 -14.24 7.79 -6.07
N LYS A 70 -14.96 6.67 -5.91
CA LYS A 70 -15.14 5.72 -7.00
C LYS A 70 -16.40 4.90 -6.78
N VAL A 71 -17.38 5.07 -7.65
CA VAL A 71 -18.59 4.23 -7.66
C VAL A 71 -18.53 3.25 -8.81
N GLU A 72 -18.80 1.98 -8.54
CA GLU A 72 -18.82 0.90 -9.53
C GLU A 72 -20.15 0.17 -9.49
N ALA A 73 -20.67 -0.16 -10.68
CA ALA A 73 -21.84 -1.01 -10.84
C ALA A 73 -21.42 -2.39 -11.38
N ARG A 74 -21.93 -3.45 -10.77
CA ARG A 74 -21.68 -4.84 -11.20
C ARG A 74 -22.93 -5.69 -11.13
N HIS A 75 -23.04 -6.68 -12.01
CA HIS A 75 -24.07 -7.70 -11.91
C HIS A 75 -23.75 -8.65 -10.76
N VAL A 76 -24.78 -8.98 -9.98
CA VAL A 76 -24.74 -10.01 -8.96
C VAL A 76 -25.98 -10.90 -9.07
N LEU A 77 -25.77 -12.20 -8.88
CA LEU A 77 -26.84 -13.18 -8.83
C LEU A 77 -27.20 -13.47 -7.37
N MET A 78 -28.44 -13.18 -6.98
CA MET A 78 -28.98 -13.41 -5.64
C MET A 78 -29.84 -14.68 -5.65
N GLY A 79 -29.20 -15.85 -5.58
CA GLY A 79 -29.87 -17.15 -5.70
C GLY A 79 -30.16 -17.55 -7.15
N ALA A 80 -30.97 -18.58 -7.38
CA ALA A 80 -31.03 -19.24 -8.70
C ALA A 80 -31.62 -18.39 -9.86
N LYS A 81 -32.39 -17.33 -9.58
CA LYS A 81 -33.13 -16.56 -10.60
C LYS A 81 -33.22 -15.05 -10.34
N SER A 82 -32.63 -14.53 -9.26
CA SER A 82 -32.73 -13.10 -8.94
C SER A 82 -31.47 -12.40 -9.42
N HIS A 83 -31.60 -11.55 -10.43
CA HIS A 83 -30.50 -10.75 -10.91
C HIS A 83 -30.60 -9.35 -10.29
N ARG A 84 -29.47 -8.83 -9.83
CA ARG A 84 -29.37 -7.47 -9.32
C ARG A 84 -28.16 -6.77 -9.88
N ILE A 85 -28.25 -5.45 -9.93
CA ILE A 85 -27.09 -4.59 -10.14
C ILE A 85 -26.69 -4.04 -8.78
N ARG A 86 -25.50 -4.39 -8.34
CA ARG A 86 -24.91 -3.85 -7.13
C ARG A 86 -24.11 -2.62 -7.48
N VAL A 87 -24.52 -1.48 -6.94
CA VAL A 87 -23.77 -0.24 -6.98
C VAL A 87 -22.98 -0.12 -5.68
N SER A 88 -21.66 0.00 -5.78
CA SER A 88 -20.74 -0.02 -4.65
C SER A 88 -19.82 1.20 -4.68
N ASN A 89 -19.55 1.77 -3.52
CA ASN A 89 -18.46 2.73 -3.37
C ASN A 89 -17.16 1.96 -3.13
N THR A 90 -16.31 1.91 -4.16
CA THR A 90 -14.96 1.32 -4.11
C THR A 90 -13.87 2.37 -3.92
N GLY A 91 -14.25 3.63 -3.73
CA GLY A 91 -13.38 4.72 -3.35
C GLY A 91 -13.17 4.80 -1.85
N GLY A 92 -12.36 5.77 -1.43
CA GLY A 92 -12.04 6.03 -0.03
C GLY A 92 -12.84 7.18 0.61
N THR A 93 -13.65 7.90 -0.18
CA THR A 93 -14.50 9.00 0.30
C THR A 93 -15.97 8.62 0.30
N THR A 94 -16.74 9.18 1.23
CA THR A 94 -18.20 9.09 1.21
C THR A 94 -18.74 9.86 0.02
N VAL A 95 -19.68 9.27 -0.72
CA VAL A 95 -20.36 9.89 -1.86
C VAL A 95 -21.86 10.03 -1.60
N THR A 96 -22.50 10.96 -2.29
CA THR A 96 -23.93 11.30 -2.10
C THR A 96 -24.66 11.41 -3.43
N ASP A 97 -25.99 11.42 -3.39
CA ASP A 97 -26.88 11.53 -4.54
C ASP A 97 -26.51 10.58 -5.69
N ILE A 98 -26.34 9.29 -5.35
CA ILE A 98 -25.91 8.29 -6.32
C ILE A 98 -27.11 7.91 -7.20
N THR A 99 -26.91 8.03 -8.50
CA THR A 99 -27.85 7.54 -9.52
C THR A 99 -27.14 6.61 -10.48
N CYS A 100 -27.88 5.77 -11.17
CA CYS A 100 -27.34 5.01 -12.28
C CYS A 100 -28.28 5.03 -13.47
N SER A 101 -27.77 4.75 -14.66
CA SER A 101 -28.57 4.69 -15.87
C SER A 101 -28.03 3.59 -16.75
N CYS A 102 -28.92 2.87 -17.41
CA CYS A 102 -28.54 1.73 -18.21
C CYS A 102 -28.89 1.96 -19.69
N GLU A 103 -27.89 1.86 -20.56
CA GLU A 103 -28.06 1.99 -22.01
C GLU A 103 -28.02 0.63 -22.69
N GLY A 104 -29.05 0.34 -23.50
CA GLY A 104 -29.19 -0.94 -24.21
C GLY A 104 -29.28 -2.16 -23.28
N GLY A 105 -29.68 -1.96 -22.02
CA GLY A 105 -29.61 -2.96 -20.97
C GLY A 105 -30.84 -3.85 -20.80
N PRO A 106 -31.10 -4.35 -19.58
CA PRO A 106 -32.14 -5.34 -19.31
C PRO A 106 -33.52 -4.86 -19.77
N TYR A 107 -34.40 -5.83 -20.03
CA TYR A 107 -35.82 -5.55 -20.34
C TYR A 107 -36.51 -4.75 -19.24
N TYR A 108 -36.10 -4.94 -17.98
CA TYR A 108 -36.61 -4.18 -16.84
C TYR A 108 -35.48 -3.81 -15.88
N PHE A 109 -35.35 -2.51 -15.62
CA PHE A 109 -34.44 -1.89 -14.66
C PHE A 109 -35.28 -1.13 -13.63
N ARG A 110 -35.36 -1.62 -12.39
CA ARG A 110 -36.02 -0.90 -11.29
C ARG A 110 -34.99 -0.07 -10.58
N GLN A 111 -35.28 1.23 -10.43
CA GLN A 111 -34.45 2.24 -9.77
C GLN A 111 -35.22 2.77 -8.55
N ASP A 112 -35.42 1.92 -7.55
CA ASP A 112 -36.30 2.28 -6.42
C ASP A 112 -35.55 2.94 -5.26
N LYS A 113 -34.22 2.91 -5.27
CA LYS A 113 -33.39 3.49 -4.21
C LYS A 113 -32.66 4.76 -4.64
N GLU A 114 -32.95 5.24 -5.85
CA GLU A 114 -32.29 6.40 -6.45
C GLU A 114 -33.12 7.69 -6.30
N PRO A 115 -32.50 8.85 -6.08
CA PRO A 115 -31.08 9.02 -5.75
C PRO A 115 -30.75 8.43 -4.38
N TYR A 116 -29.68 7.63 -4.31
CA TYR A 116 -29.25 7.04 -3.05
C TYR A 116 -28.51 8.10 -2.25
N GLU A 117 -29.02 8.41 -1.06
CA GLU A 117 -28.67 9.63 -0.33
C GLU A 117 -27.17 9.69 0.03
N ARG A 118 -26.61 8.58 0.51
CA ARG A 118 -25.25 8.54 1.06
C ARG A 118 -24.69 7.13 1.04
N LEU A 119 -23.52 6.95 0.45
CA LEU A 119 -22.84 5.67 0.33
C LEU A 119 -21.41 5.75 0.88
N GLU A 120 -21.16 5.12 2.03
CA GLU A 120 -19.84 5.11 2.66
C GLU A 120 -18.85 4.24 1.87
N PRO A 121 -17.53 4.47 2.03
CA PRO A 121 -16.51 3.57 1.49
C PRO A 121 -16.76 2.11 1.86
N GLY A 122 -16.85 1.23 0.86
CA GLY A 122 -17.11 -0.19 1.03
C GLY A 122 -18.59 -0.57 1.14
N GLU A 123 -19.52 0.39 1.26
CA GLU A 123 -20.95 0.12 1.23
C GLU A 123 -21.47 -0.10 -0.20
N SER A 124 -22.65 -0.71 -0.27
CA SER A 124 -23.32 -0.98 -1.53
C SER A 124 -24.82 -1.06 -1.39
N PHE A 125 -25.53 -0.72 -2.46
CA PHE A 125 -26.95 -1.00 -2.59
C PHE A 125 -27.20 -1.80 -3.88
N ASP A 126 -28.34 -2.49 -3.90
CA ASP A 126 -28.73 -3.32 -5.03
C ASP A 126 -29.99 -2.79 -5.70
N GLU A 127 -29.97 -2.65 -7.01
CA GLU A 127 -31.12 -2.40 -7.87
C GLU A 127 -31.59 -3.70 -8.56
N VAL A 128 -32.90 -3.84 -8.76
CA VAL A 128 -33.49 -5.06 -9.31
C VAL A 128 -33.50 -5.02 -10.83
N VAL A 129 -33.02 -6.09 -11.46
CA VAL A 129 -32.99 -6.21 -12.93
C VAL A 129 -33.59 -7.51 -13.40
N THR A 130 -34.27 -7.47 -14.55
CA THR A 130 -34.83 -8.66 -15.18
C THR A 130 -34.43 -8.73 -16.64
N PHE A 131 -33.83 -9.87 -17.00
CA PHE A 131 -33.42 -10.20 -18.36
C PHE A 131 -34.46 -11.12 -19.01
N VAL A 132 -34.81 -10.85 -20.26
CA VAL A 132 -35.66 -11.72 -21.08
C VAL A 132 -34.87 -12.27 -22.27
N GLY A 133 -35.38 -13.31 -22.91
CA GLY A 133 -34.74 -13.89 -24.11
C GLY A 133 -34.51 -12.82 -25.19
N GLY A 134 -33.26 -12.70 -25.65
CA GLY A 134 -32.82 -11.66 -26.59
C GLY A 134 -32.13 -10.45 -25.94
N SER A 135 -32.04 -10.38 -24.60
CA SER A 135 -31.23 -9.37 -23.92
C SER A 135 -29.75 -9.53 -24.27
N PRO A 136 -28.99 -8.43 -24.45
CA PRO A 136 -27.55 -8.53 -24.70
C PRO A 136 -26.83 -9.09 -23.47
N SER A 137 -25.79 -9.90 -23.70
CA SER A 137 -24.96 -10.49 -22.65
C SER A 137 -24.03 -9.47 -21.98
N LYS A 138 -23.85 -8.30 -22.60
CA LYS A 138 -23.08 -7.17 -22.06
C LYS A 138 -23.82 -5.86 -22.31
N PHE A 139 -23.82 -4.98 -21.33
CA PHE A 139 -24.42 -3.65 -21.43
C PHE A 139 -23.69 -2.64 -20.55
N HIS A 140 -23.95 -1.37 -20.81
CA HIS A 140 -23.33 -0.25 -20.10
C HIS A 140 -24.25 0.25 -18.99
N ILE A 141 -23.67 0.47 -17.81
CA ILE A 141 -24.27 1.24 -16.73
C ILE A 141 -23.38 2.42 -16.41
N THR A 142 -23.94 3.62 -16.55
CA THR A 142 -23.32 4.84 -16.09
C THR A 142 -23.79 5.12 -14.67
N THR A 143 -22.87 5.17 -13.72
CA THR A 143 -23.12 5.64 -12.35
C THR A 143 -22.75 7.11 -12.25
N ARG A 144 -23.59 7.93 -11.61
CA ARG A 144 -23.31 9.33 -11.30
C ARG A 144 -23.44 9.57 -9.81
N TRP A 145 -22.60 10.42 -9.26
CA TRP A 145 -22.59 10.74 -7.83
C TRP A 145 -22.02 12.13 -7.59
N ILE A 146 -22.30 12.67 -6.41
CA ILE A 146 -21.66 13.87 -5.87
C ILE A 146 -20.53 13.42 -4.94
N ASP A 147 -19.32 13.86 -5.25
CA ASP A 147 -18.11 13.59 -4.46
C ASP A 147 -18.07 14.46 -3.19
N ALA A 148 -17.16 14.17 -2.27
CA ALA A 148 -17.00 14.89 -1.01
C ALA A 148 -16.64 16.37 -1.18
N ASP A 149 -16.08 16.75 -2.33
CA ASP A 149 -15.80 18.15 -2.72
C ASP A 149 -17.03 18.86 -3.33
N GLY A 150 -18.16 18.16 -3.48
CA GLY A 150 -19.38 18.66 -4.11
C GLY A 150 -19.37 18.60 -5.63
N ALA A 151 -18.31 18.08 -6.26
CA ALA A 151 -18.25 17.91 -7.71
C ALA A 151 -19.06 16.70 -8.16
N GLU A 152 -19.81 16.88 -9.25
CA GLU A 152 -20.47 15.76 -9.92
C GLU A 152 -19.44 14.91 -10.67
N ARG A 153 -19.50 13.61 -10.44
CA ARG A 153 -18.64 12.62 -11.07
C ARG A 153 -19.51 11.55 -11.71
N SER A 154 -18.98 10.95 -12.78
CA SER A 154 -19.63 9.84 -13.46
C SER A 154 -18.64 8.77 -13.86
N ARG A 155 -19.13 7.55 -13.98
CA ARG A 155 -18.33 6.43 -14.48
C ARG A 155 -19.18 5.45 -15.26
N ASP A 156 -18.64 5.06 -16.41
CA ASP A 156 -19.20 3.99 -17.22
C ASP A 156 -18.66 2.65 -16.77
N ASN A 157 -19.57 1.71 -16.56
CA ASN A 157 -19.31 0.35 -16.13
C ASN A 157 -19.85 -0.61 -17.19
N ILE A 158 -19.03 -1.57 -17.60
CA ILE A 158 -19.46 -2.65 -18.49
C ILE A 158 -19.86 -3.83 -17.63
N ILE A 159 -21.11 -4.25 -17.76
CA ILE A 159 -21.67 -5.36 -16.99
C ILE A 159 -21.89 -6.55 -17.91
N SER A 160 -21.51 -7.74 -17.44
CA SER A 160 -21.73 -9.02 -18.13
C SER A 160 -22.64 -9.90 -17.28
N VAL A 161 -23.58 -10.60 -17.92
CA VAL A 161 -24.62 -11.43 -17.27
C VAL A 161 -24.57 -12.86 -17.75
#